data_AF-A0A378I8G2-F1
#
_entry.id   AF-A0A378I8G2-F1
#
_cell.length_a   1.000
_cell.length_b   1.000
_cell.length_c   1.000
_cell.angle_alpha   90.00
_cell.angle_beta   90.00
_cell.angle_gamma   90.00
#
_symmetry.space_group_name_H-M   'P 1'
#
loop_
_entity.id
_entity.type
_entity.pdbx_description
1 polymer ?
#
loop_
_entity_poly.entity_id
_entity_poly.type
_entity_poly.pdbx_seq_one_letter_code
_entity_poly.pdbx_strand_id
1 'polypeptide(L)'
;MHVFSEEYKEKADQMIFILKNAREGNFLSLLQLPYSMEEIGFKTEDQRYILFFRVFYHSLPNALKEKFSHGPCTYESLYEAGLNDWTPTPEQKYYFDVPGVHTIACYVKRVENFVKEKQWQNDMAFQQEKIESLKKKREVLIEELKVHQDKFDAEKIADVNEQLKLNQDTLAYHVVQHRLLLEAVETTNLNSVLNSRYIRDQSALQRWVERFNLPTLYQLKAEISNRTGVQPLCLPALKKQVEERIDKLVKESTAALIAQAGGSPIFSKPEVKSSNTSLPGSPSPTW
;
A
#
# COMPACT_ATOMS: atom_id res chain seq x y z
N MET A 1 -42.82 13.69 -33.22
CA MET A 1 -41.33 13.71 -33.27
C MET A 1 -40.93 15.15 -33.00
N HIS A 2 -40.25 15.42 -31.88
CA HIS A 2 -39.73 16.77 -31.64
C HIS A 2 -38.67 17.07 -32.71
N VAL A 3 -38.83 18.16 -33.44
CA VAL A 3 -37.80 18.66 -34.35
C VAL A 3 -36.85 19.51 -33.50
N PHE A 4 -35.73 18.93 -33.09
CA PHE A 4 -34.71 19.64 -32.33
C PHE A 4 -33.83 20.51 -33.24
N SER A 5 -33.44 21.69 -32.77
CA SER A 5 -32.48 22.55 -33.47
C SER A 5 -31.10 21.90 -33.54
N GLU A 6 -30.29 22.27 -34.53
CA GLU A 6 -28.90 21.77 -34.64
C GLU A 6 -28.06 22.18 -33.42
N GLU A 7 -28.23 23.41 -32.92
CA GLU A 7 -27.57 23.88 -31.70
C GLU A 7 -27.90 23.00 -30.48
N TYR A 8 -29.16 22.58 -30.35
CA TYR A 8 -29.55 21.67 -29.27
C TYR A 8 -28.91 20.29 -29.44
N LYS A 9 -28.87 19.76 -30.67
CA LYS A 9 -28.28 18.44 -30.95
C LYS A 9 -26.79 18.41 -30.60
N GLU A 10 -26.02 19.42 -30.99
CA GLU A 10 -24.60 19.52 -30.65
C GLU A 10 -24.37 19.53 -29.12
N LYS A 11 -25.16 20.34 -28.42
CA LYS A 11 -25.13 20.41 -26.95
C LYS A 11 -25.54 19.08 -26.31
N ALA A 12 -26.55 18.41 -26.85
CA ALA A 12 -27.01 17.11 -26.40
C ALA A 12 -25.95 16.04 -26.64
N ASP A 13 -25.29 16.00 -27.80
CA ASP A 13 -24.21 15.05 -28.08
C ASP A 13 -23.05 15.18 -27.09
N GLN A 14 -22.63 16.41 -26.80
CA GLN A 14 -21.60 16.67 -25.81
C GLN A 14 -22.02 16.19 -24.41
N MET A 15 -23.26 16.47 -24.00
CA MET A 15 -23.80 16.00 -22.73
C MET A 15 -23.89 14.47 -22.68
N ILE A 16 -24.34 13.82 -23.75
CA ILE A 16 -24.39 12.34 -23.86
C ILE A 16 -22.99 11.76 -23.69
N PHE A 17 -21.99 12.35 -24.37
CA PHE A 17 -20.60 11.92 -24.27
C PHE A 17 -20.09 12.02 -22.83
N ILE A 18 -20.31 13.15 -22.16
CA ILE A 18 -19.93 13.35 -20.75
C ILE A 18 -20.62 12.33 -19.85
N LEU A 19 -21.94 12.18 -19.96
CA LEU A 19 -22.74 11.29 -19.09
C LEU A 19 -22.34 9.82 -19.25
N LYS A 20 -22.10 9.35 -20.47
CA LYS A 20 -21.65 7.97 -20.72
C LYS A 20 -20.31 7.70 -20.04
N ASN A 21 -19.32 8.55 -20.27
CA ASN A 21 -18.00 8.41 -19.67
C ASN A 21 -18.04 8.57 -18.14
N ALA A 22 -18.87 9.48 -17.64
CA ALA A 22 -18.99 9.70 -16.21
C ALA A 22 -19.56 8.49 -15.46
N ARG A 23 -20.50 7.76 -16.07
CA ARG A 23 -21.02 6.49 -15.53
C ARG A 23 -19.97 5.40 -15.56
N GLU A 24 -19.37 5.17 -16.73
CA GLU A 24 -18.37 4.11 -16.93
C GLU A 24 -17.14 4.31 -16.04
N GLY A 25 -16.73 5.56 -15.86
CA GLY A 25 -15.57 5.93 -15.06
C GLY A 25 -15.88 6.35 -13.62
N ASN A 26 -17.13 6.25 -13.15
CA ASN A 26 -17.55 6.64 -11.81
C ASN A 26 -17.08 8.06 -11.39
N PHE A 27 -17.27 9.06 -12.25
CA PHE A 27 -16.75 10.42 -12.04
C PHE A 27 -17.37 11.11 -10.82
N LEU A 28 -18.55 10.68 -10.40
CA LEU A 28 -19.21 11.20 -9.20
C LEU A 28 -18.37 11.04 -7.93
N SER A 29 -17.46 10.06 -7.89
CA SER A 29 -16.48 9.91 -6.80
C SER A 29 -15.59 11.14 -6.59
N LEU A 30 -15.44 12.02 -7.60
CA LEU A 30 -14.66 13.25 -7.47
C LEU A 30 -15.44 14.42 -6.88
N LEU A 31 -16.77 14.32 -6.76
CA LEU A 31 -17.60 15.37 -6.14
C LEU A 31 -17.29 15.51 -4.65
N GLN A 32 -17.14 14.38 -3.97
CA GLN A 32 -16.80 14.31 -2.57
C GLN A 32 -15.66 13.32 -2.36
N LEU A 33 -14.49 13.85 -2.02
CA LEU A 33 -13.30 13.04 -1.80
C LEU A 33 -13.22 12.63 -0.33
N PRO A 34 -12.84 11.38 -0.02
CA PRO A 34 -12.66 10.91 1.35
C PRO A 34 -11.44 11.51 2.04
N TYR A 35 -10.50 12.06 1.27
CA TYR A 35 -9.28 12.72 1.73
C TYR A 35 -9.07 14.03 0.97
N SER A 36 -8.20 14.90 1.48
CA SER A 36 -7.89 16.16 0.79
C SER A 36 -7.17 15.90 -0.54
N MET A 37 -7.33 16.81 -1.51
CA MET A 37 -6.67 16.66 -2.81
C MET A 37 -5.13 16.72 -2.71
N GLU A 38 -4.62 17.48 -1.73
CA GLU A 38 -3.19 17.54 -1.41
C GLU A 38 -2.69 16.21 -0.88
N GLU A 39 -3.44 15.57 0.03
CA GLU A 39 -3.07 14.28 0.62
C GLU A 39 -3.03 13.16 -0.44
N ILE A 40 -3.97 13.18 -1.38
CA ILE A 40 -4.01 12.26 -2.54
C ILE A 40 -2.87 12.57 -3.54
N GLY A 41 -2.25 13.75 -3.43
CA GLY A 41 -1.11 14.20 -4.22
C GLY A 41 -1.48 14.75 -5.59
N PHE A 42 -2.67 15.33 -5.74
CA PHE A 42 -3.03 16.07 -6.94
C PHE A 42 -2.25 17.38 -7.02
N LYS A 43 -1.71 17.70 -8.21
CA LYS A 43 -1.05 18.98 -8.46
C LYS A 43 -2.07 20.11 -8.56
N THR A 44 -1.64 21.35 -8.40
CA THR A 44 -2.51 22.53 -8.47
C THR A 44 -3.35 22.56 -9.76
N GLU A 45 -2.80 22.17 -10.90
CA GLU A 45 -3.55 22.11 -12.16
C GLU A 45 -4.63 21.02 -12.14
N ASP A 46 -4.29 19.84 -11.62
CA ASP A 46 -5.22 18.72 -11.48
C ASP A 46 -6.39 19.09 -10.53
N GLN A 47 -6.06 19.76 -9.42
CA GLN A 47 -7.04 20.24 -8.45
C GLN A 47 -8.02 21.23 -9.11
N ARG A 48 -7.51 22.19 -9.88
CA ARG A 48 -8.37 23.13 -10.63
C ARG A 48 -9.27 22.40 -11.61
N TYR A 49 -8.76 21.38 -12.30
CA TYR A 49 -9.57 20.61 -13.25
C TYR A 49 -10.70 19.83 -12.57
N ILE A 50 -10.44 19.24 -11.40
CA ILE A 50 -11.48 18.62 -10.55
C ILE A 50 -12.52 19.66 -10.11
N LEU A 51 -12.08 20.88 -9.77
CA LEU A 51 -12.99 21.97 -9.40
C LEU A 51 -13.86 22.40 -10.60
N PHE A 52 -13.32 22.49 -11.82
CA PHE A 52 -14.14 22.77 -13.01
C PHE A 52 -15.21 21.70 -13.25
N PHE A 53 -14.86 20.42 -13.07
CA PHE A 53 -15.85 19.33 -13.12
C PHE A 53 -16.95 19.52 -12.06
N ARG A 54 -16.60 19.87 -10.82
CA ARG A 54 -17.58 20.11 -9.75
C ARG A 54 -18.48 21.31 -10.07
N VAL A 55 -17.91 22.42 -10.51
CA VAL A 55 -18.66 23.63 -10.90
C VAL A 55 -19.64 23.32 -12.03
N PHE A 56 -19.18 22.59 -13.06
CA PHE A 56 -20.04 22.10 -14.13
C PHE A 56 -21.16 21.22 -13.58
N TYR A 57 -20.85 20.17 -12.81
CA TYR A 57 -21.85 19.25 -12.26
C TYR A 57 -22.90 20.00 -11.43
N HIS A 58 -22.48 20.89 -10.53
CA HIS A 58 -23.39 21.62 -9.65
C HIS A 58 -24.26 22.64 -10.39
N SER A 59 -23.82 23.12 -11.56
CA SER A 59 -24.61 24.00 -12.41
C SER A 59 -25.78 23.33 -13.12
N LEU A 60 -25.76 22.00 -13.23
CA LEU A 60 -26.79 21.26 -13.96
C LEU A 60 -28.12 21.22 -13.18
N PRO A 61 -29.26 21.24 -13.89
CA PRO A 61 -30.56 20.87 -13.32
C PRO A 61 -30.52 19.53 -12.60
N ASN A 62 -31.32 19.38 -11.53
CA ASN A 62 -31.34 18.13 -10.74
C ASN A 62 -31.71 16.91 -11.60
N ALA A 63 -32.66 17.06 -12.52
CA ALA A 63 -33.05 16.00 -13.46
C ALA A 63 -31.90 15.56 -14.37
N LEU A 64 -30.97 16.46 -14.71
CA LEU A 64 -29.74 16.12 -15.45
C LEU A 64 -28.68 15.49 -14.56
N LYS A 65 -28.53 15.95 -13.32
CA LYS A 65 -27.60 15.35 -12.33
C LYS A 65 -27.93 13.89 -12.07
N GLU A 66 -29.21 13.54 -11.96
CA GLU A 66 -29.66 12.15 -11.80
C GLU A 66 -29.19 11.25 -12.95
N LYS A 67 -29.03 11.82 -14.16
CA LYS A 67 -28.53 11.07 -15.31
C LYS A 67 -27.05 10.72 -15.23
N PHE A 68 -26.27 11.27 -14.30
CA PHE A 68 -24.90 10.79 -14.06
C PHE A 68 -24.87 9.40 -13.42
N SER A 69 -25.96 9.02 -12.75
CA SER A 69 -26.03 7.75 -12.04
C SER A 69 -26.82 6.72 -12.85
N HIS A 70 -27.96 7.11 -13.46
CA HIS A 70 -28.88 6.17 -14.10
C HIS A 70 -29.63 6.78 -15.30
N GLY A 71 -30.26 5.94 -16.12
CA GLY A 71 -31.30 6.36 -17.06
C GLY A 71 -30.84 6.64 -18.51
N PRO A 72 -31.80 6.79 -19.45
CA PRO A 72 -31.49 6.95 -20.87
C PRO A 72 -30.88 8.32 -21.17
N CYS A 73 -29.84 8.32 -22.02
CA CYS A 73 -29.22 9.52 -22.59
C CYS A 73 -29.64 9.68 -24.06
N THR A 74 -30.90 10.06 -24.28
CA THR A 74 -31.49 10.36 -25.59
C THR A 74 -31.74 11.87 -25.70
N TYR A 75 -31.93 12.38 -26.91
CA TYR A 75 -32.21 13.81 -27.10
C TYR A 75 -33.49 14.25 -26.37
N GLU A 76 -34.55 13.45 -26.41
CA GLU A 76 -35.82 13.70 -25.72
C GLU A 76 -35.62 13.72 -24.20
N SER A 77 -34.96 12.69 -23.66
CA SER A 77 -34.75 12.60 -22.21
C SER A 77 -33.84 13.69 -21.64
N LEU A 78 -32.93 14.25 -22.44
CA LEU A 78 -32.12 15.40 -22.05
C LEU A 78 -32.91 16.71 -22.16
N TYR A 79 -33.82 16.80 -23.13
CA TYR A 79 -34.66 17.97 -23.34
C TYR A 79 -35.62 18.13 -22.16
N GLU A 80 -36.31 17.05 -21.80
CA GLU A 80 -37.19 16.96 -20.64
C GLU A 80 -36.45 17.20 -19.31
N ALA A 81 -35.16 16.85 -19.24
CA ALA A 81 -34.34 17.10 -18.07
C ALA A 81 -33.85 18.56 -17.97
N GLY A 82 -34.22 19.44 -18.91
CA GLY A 82 -33.91 20.86 -18.90
C GLY A 82 -32.57 21.22 -19.55
N LEU A 83 -32.00 20.36 -20.40
CA LEU A 83 -30.75 20.67 -21.09
C LEU A 83 -30.90 21.88 -22.02
N ASN A 84 -32.06 22.04 -22.65
CA ASN A 84 -32.32 23.15 -23.55
C ASN A 84 -32.13 24.51 -22.84
N ASP A 85 -32.67 24.62 -21.63
CA ASP A 85 -32.73 25.87 -20.88
C ASP A 85 -31.45 26.14 -20.07
N TRP A 86 -30.64 25.10 -19.81
CA TRP A 86 -29.36 25.24 -19.10
C TRP A 86 -28.31 25.88 -20.00
N THR A 87 -27.81 27.08 -19.68
CA THR A 87 -26.73 27.73 -20.44
C THR A 87 -25.44 27.78 -19.61
N PRO A 88 -24.32 27.19 -20.07
CA PRO A 88 -23.09 27.20 -19.29
C PRO A 88 -22.46 28.59 -19.23
N THR A 89 -22.07 29.02 -18.02
CA THR A 89 -21.21 30.18 -17.80
C THR A 89 -19.79 29.91 -18.34
N PRO A 90 -18.94 30.95 -18.51
CA PRO A 90 -17.56 30.76 -18.95
C PRO A 90 -16.78 29.73 -18.12
N GLU A 91 -17.02 29.67 -16.81
CA GLU A 91 -16.38 28.69 -15.92
C GLU A 91 -16.84 27.25 -16.17
N GLN A 92 -18.13 27.05 -16.44
CA GLN A 92 -18.71 25.73 -16.70
C GLN A 92 -18.31 25.21 -18.10
N LYS A 93 -18.10 26.12 -19.05
CA LYS A 93 -17.61 25.80 -20.40
C LYS A 93 -16.24 25.13 -20.40
N TYR A 94 -15.35 25.46 -19.45
CA TYR A 94 -14.03 24.81 -19.37
C TYR A 94 -14.10 23.29 -19.30
N TYR A 95 -15.08 22.75 -18.56
CA TYR A 95 -15.30 21.32 -18.51
C TYR A 95 -16.25 20.83 -19.60
N PHE A 96 -17.35 21.57 -19.87
CA PHE A 96 -18.34 21.15 -20.85
C PHE A 96 -17.75 21.00 -22.25
N ASP A 97 -16.94 21.95 -22.71
CA ASP A 97 -16.35 21.92 -24.06
C ASP A 97 -15.16 20.96 -24.13
N VAL A 98 -14.40 20.82 -23.03
CA VAL A 98 -13.21 19.96 -22.94
C VAL A 98 -13.28 19.10 -21.68
N PRO A 99 -14.07 18.00 -21.70
CA PRO A 99 -14.36 17.20 -20.50
C PRO A 99 -13.22 16.27 -20.07
N GLY A 100 -12.19 16.12 -20.92
CA GLY A 100 -10.95 15.43 -20.56
C GLY A 100 -11.20 14.06 -19.92
N VAL A 101 -12.08 13.26 -20.52
CA VAL A 101 -12.62 12.03 -19.92
C VAL A 101 -11.53 11.06 -19.46
N HIS A 102 -10.43 10.95 -20.22
CA HIS A 102 -9.29 10.11 -19.84
C HIS A 102 -8.59 10.66 -18.59
N THR A 103 -8.44 11.98 -18.50
CA THR A 103 -7.84 12.66 -17.35
C THR A 103 -8.68 12.46 -16.09
N ILE A 104 -10.00 12.69 -16.18
CA ILE A 104 -10.91 12.47 -15.05
C ILE A 104 -10.91 10.99 -14.62
N ALA A 105 -10.96 10.06 -15.57
CA ALA A 105 -10.90 8.63 -15.25
C ALA A 105 -9.58 8.26 -14.54
N CYS A 106 -8.45 8.86 -14.94
CA CYS A 106 -7.18 8.70 -14.23
C CYS A 106 -7.23 9.27 -12.81
N TYR A 107 -7.91 10.39 -12.59
CA TYR A 107 -8.10 10.95 -11.25
C TYR A 107 -8.97 10.05 -10.37
N VAL A 108 -10.07 9.50 -10.89
CA VAL A 108 -10.90 8.53 -10.15
C VAL A 108 -10.06 7.33 -9.71
N LYS A 109 -9.33 6.71 -10.64
CA LYS A 109 -8.42 5.58 -10.32
C LYS A 109 -7.38 5.95 -9.28
N ARG A 110 -6.85 7.18 -9.32
CA ARG A 110 -5.89 7.66 -8.32
C ARG A 110 -6.53 7.72 -6.94
N VAL A 111 -7.74 8.25 -6.82
CA VAL A 111 -8.49 8.29 -5.56
C VAL A 111 -8.75 6.88 -5.05
N GLU A 112 -9.23 5.97 -5.90
CA GLU A 112 -9.49 4.57 -5.54
C GLU A 112 -8.23 3.86 -5.03
N ASN A 113 -7.11 4.04 -5.72
CA ASN A 113 -5.83 3.47 -5.30
C ASN A 113 -5.35 4.06 -3.98
N PHE A 114 -5.49 5.36 -3.78
CA PHE A 114 -5.13 6.02 -2.53
C PHE A 114 -5.97 5.53 -1.35
N VAL A 115 -7.29 5.39 -1.54
CA VAL A 115 -8.21 4.87 -0.52
C VAL A 115 -7.83 3.44 -0.15
N LYS A 116 -7.56 2.58 -1.14
CA LYS A 116 -7.09 1.21 -0.91
C LYS A 116 -5.77 1.19 -0.15
N GLU A 117 -4.82 2.04 -0.52
CA GLU A 117 -3.54 2.14 0.19
C GLU A 117 -3.73 2.56 1.66
N LYS A 118 -4.58 3.55 1.93
CA LYS A 118 -4.91 3.98 3.30
C LYS A 118 -5.57 2.87 4.11
N GLN A 119 -6.50 2.13 3.50
CA GLN A 119 -7.13 1.00 4.14
C GLN A 119 -6.09 -0.06 4.52
N TRP A 120 -5.18 -0.42 3.60
CA TRP A 120 -4.10 -1.36 3.89
C TRP A 120 -3.15 -0.88 4.99
N GLN A 121 -2.80 0.40 5.00
CA GLN A 121 -1.98 0.98 6.07
C GLN A 121 -2.67 0.84 7.44
N ASN A 122 -3.98 1.10 7.50
CA ASN A 122 -4.75 0.95 8.73
C ASN A 122 -4.85 -0.52 9.17
N ASP A 123 -5.13 -1.43 8.24
CA ASP A 123 -5.23 -2.87 8.53
C ASP A 123 -3.89 -3.42 9.02
N MET A 124 -2.78 -3.02 8.40
CA MET A 124 -1.43 -3.39 8.83
C MET A 124 -1.13 -2.87 10.24
N ALA A 125 -1.42 -1.60 10.51
CA ALA A 125 -1.22 -0.99 11.82
C ALA A 125 -2.03 -1.72 12.91
N PHE A 126 -3.29 -2.07 12.61
CA PHE A 126 -4.15 -2.83 13.50
C PHE A 126 -3.55 -4.21 13.82
N GLN A 127 -3.12 -4.97 12.82
CA GLN A 127 -2.51 -6.29 13.05
C GLN A 127 -1.23 -6.18 13.87
N GLN A 128 -0.38 -5.18 13.57
CA GLN A 128 0.85 -4.95 14.31
C GLN A 128 0.59 -4.59 15.78
N GLU A 129 -0.42 -3.75 16.05
CA GLU A 129 -0.83 -3.41 17.42
C GLU A 129 -1.30 -4.64 18.18
N LYS A 130 -2.10 -5.51 17.55
CA LYS A 130 -2.55 -6.77 18.15
C LYS A 130 -1.39 -7.71 18.46
N ILE A 131 -0.44 -7.85 17.54
CA ILE A 131 0.77 -8.66 17.75
C ILE A 131 1.55 -8.16 18.97
N GLU A 132 1.82 -6.86 19.06
CA GLU A 132 2.57 -6.29 20.19
C GLU A 132 1.82 -6.39 21.52
N SER A 133 0.50 -6.16 21.51
CA SER A 133 -0.34 -6.37 22.69
C SER A 133 -0.33 -7.81 23.17
N LEU A 134 -0.38 -8.79 22.26
CA LEU A 134 -0.38 -10.21 22.60
C LEU A 134 0.97 -10.68 23.11
N LYS A 135 2.09 -10.17 22.56
CA LYS A 135 3.44 -10.41 23.10
C LYS A 135 3.57 -9.90 24.53
N LYS A 136 3.14 -8.68 24.81
CA LYS A 136 3.14 -8.12 26.17
C LYS A 136 2.28 -8.94 27.13
N LYS A 137 1.08 -9.35 26.71
CA LYS A 137 0.21 -10.23 27.51
C LYS A 137 0.90 -11.56 27.81
N ARG A 138 1.62 -12.14 26.85
CA ARG A 138 2.37 -13.37 27.04
C ARG A 138 3.46 -13.24 28.10
N GLU A 139 4.21 -12.14 28.09
CA GLU A 139 5.24 -11.86 29.11
C GLU A 139 4.65 -11.82 30.52
N VAL A 140 3.49 -11.15 30.68
CA VAL A 140 2.77 -11.12 31.96
C VAL A 140 2.34 -12.53 32.39
N LEU A 141 1.74 -13.30 31.48
CA LEU A 141 1.31 -14.68 31.78
C LEU A 141 2.49 -15.60 32.12
N ILE A 142 3.65 -15.42 31.49
CA ILE A 142 4.87 -16.18 31.82
C ILE A 142 5.32 -15.85 33.25
N GLU A 143 5.23 -14.59 33.66
CA GLU A 143 5.61 -14.19 35.02
C GLU A 143 4.60 -14.67 36.06
N GLU A 144 3.31 -14.57 35.78
CA GLU A 144 2.25 -15.17 36.61
C GLU A 144 2.43 -16.67 36.77
N LEU A 145 2.78 -17.38 35.68
CA LEU A 145 3.04 -18.81 35.71
C LEU A 145 4.17 -19.14 36.68
N LYS A 146 5.28 -18.39 36.66
CA LYS A 146 6.39 -18.59 37.62
C LYS A 146 5.94 -18.38 39.06
N VAL A 147 5.17 -17.32 39.34
CA VAL A 147 4.65 -17.03 40.69
C VAL A 147 3.78 -18.18 41.21
N HIS A 148 2.92 -18.76 40.35
CA HIS A 148 2.06 -19.87 40.74
C HIS A 148 2.82 -21.20 40.85
N GLN A 149 3.85 -21.41 40.02
CA GLN A 149 4.78 -22.53 40.13
C GLN A 149 5.54 -22.52 41.45
N ASP A 150 6.06 -21.37 41.87
CA ASP A 150 6.77 -21.21 43.15
C ASP A 150 5.84 -21.46 44.35
N LYS A 151 4.54 -21.22 44.19
CA LYS A 151 3.50 -21.47 45.21
C LYS A 151 2.85 -22.85 45.11
N PHE A 152 3.23 -23.67 44.13
CA PHE A 152 2.63 -24.99 43.85
C PHE A 152 1.10 -24.97 43.69
N ASP A 153 0.54 -23.89 43.16
CA ASP A 153 -0.91 -23.75 42.94
C ASP A 153 -1.32 -24.42 41.63
N ALA A 154 -1.58 -25.72 41.69
CA ALA A 154 -1.81 -26.56 40.51
C ALA A 154 -3.00 -26.11 39.64
N GLU A 155 -4.07 -25.60 40.24
CA GLU A 155 -5.25 -25.14 39.52
C GLU A 155 -4.93 -23.85 38.75
N LYS A 156 -4.25 -22.89 39.38
CA LYS A 156 -3.82 -21.66 38.70
C LYS A 156 -2.76 -21.91 37.64
N ILE A 157 -1.85 -22.85 37.86
CA ILE A 157 -0.87 -23.26 36.85
C ILE A 157 -1.58 -23.81 35.60
N ALA A 158 -2.63 -24.63 35.77
CA ALA A 158 -3.38 -25.18 34.64
C ALA A 158 -4.11 -24.06 33.86
N ASP A 159 -4.80 -23.16 34.55
CA ASP A 159 -5.50 -22.01 33.95
C ASP A 159 -4.53 -21.09 33.18
N VAL A 160 -3.40 -20.69 33.79
CA VAL A 160 -2.41 -19.83 33.12
C VAL A 160 -1.80 -20.52 31.89
N ASN A 161 -1.56 -21.84 31.93
CA ASN A 161 -1.09 -22.59 30.76
C ASN A 161 -2.13 -22.62 29.63
N GLU A 162 -3.41 -22.75 29.94
CA GLU A 162 -4.48 -22.67 28.93
C GLU A 162 -4.54 -21.26 28.32
N GLN A 163 -4.43 -20.22 29.13
CA GLN A 163 -4.37 -18.84 28.66
C GLN A 163 -3.13 -18.57 27.79
N LEU A 164 -1.96 -19.12 28.13
CA LEU A 164 -0.75 -19.05 27.32
C LEU A 164 -0.90 -19.74 25.97
N LYS A 165 -1.59 -20.88 25.92
CA LYS A 165 -1.90 -21.59 24.69
C LYS A 165 -2.84 -20.77 23.81
N LEU A 166 -3.96 -20.29 24.35
CA LEU A 166 -4.90 -19.42 23.63
C LEU A 166 -4.23 -18.14 23.12
N ASN A 167 -3.37 -17.53 23.94
CA ASN A 167 -2.57 -16.37 23.54
C ASN A 167 -1.63 -16.70 22.37
N GLN A 168 -0.95 -17.85 22.39
CA GLN A 168 -0.07 -18.29 21.30
C GLN A 168 -0.85 -18.49 20.00
N ASP A 169 -1.98 -19.16 20.06
CA ASP A 169 -2.81 -19.44 18.87
C ASP A 169 -3.35 -18.14 18.27
N THR A 170 -3.79 -17.20 19.12
CA THR A 170 -4.26 -15.87 18.70
C THR A 170 -3.11 -15.03 18.10
N LEU A 171 -1.93 -15.06 18.71
CA LEU A 171 -0.75 -14.38 18.19
C LEU A 171 -0.34 -14.92 16.82
N ALA A 172 -0.32 -16.25 16.66
CA ALA A 172 -0.02 -16.90 15.39
C ALA A 172 -1.00 -16.47 14.29
N TYR A 173 -2.30 -16.42 14.61
CA TYR A 173 -3.30 -15.90 13.68
C TYR A 173 -2.98 -14.48 13.20
N HIS A 174 -2.76 -13.53 14.11
CA HIS A 174 -2.48 -12.15 13.73
C HIS A 174 -1.16 -11.98 12.97
N VAL A 175 -0.12 -12.76 13.31
CA VAL A 175 1.15 -12.79 12.56
C VAL A 175 0.93 -13.27 11.11
N VAL A 176 0.10 -14.30 10.91
CA VAL A 176 -0.24 -14.78 9.56
C VAL A 176 -1.05 -13.73 8.80
N GLN A 177 -2.05 -13.11 9.42
CA GLN A 177 -2.83 -12.05 8.77
C GLN A 177 -1.95 -10.85 8.37
N HIS A 178 -1.08 -10.39 9.27
CA HIS A 178 -0.12 -9.32 8.97
C HIS A 178 0.79 -9.68 7.79
N ARG A 179 1.26 -10.94 7.72
CA ARG A 179 2.08 -11.41 6.59
C ARG A 179 1.29 -11.41 5.27
N LEU A 180 0.07 -11.93 5.26
CA LEU A 180 -0.77 -11.97 4.07
C LEU A 180 -1.09 -10.56 3.54
N LEU A 181 -1.37 -9.62 4.44
CA LEU A 181 -1.55 -8.21 4.07
C LEU A 181 -0.29 -7.61 3.46
N LEU A 182 0.88 -7.89 4.04
CA LEU A 182 2.16 -7.45 3.50
C LEU A 182 2.39 -8.00 2.09
N GLU A 183 2.21 -9.31 1.88
CA GLU A 183 2.37 -9.97 0.58
C GLU A 183 1.41 -9.41 -0.49
N ALA A 184 0.17 -9.10 -0.12
CA ALA A 184 -0.81 -8.51 -1.03
C ALA A 184 -0.43 -7.08 -1.45
N VAL A 185 0.04 -6.26 -0.50
CA VAL A 185 0.56 -4.91 -0.75
C VAL A 185 1.76 -5.00 -1.68
N GLU A 186 2.71 -5.89 -1.37
CA GLU A 186 3.93 -6.08 -2.16
C GLU A 186 3.63 -6.53 -3.58
N THR A 187 2.70 -7.46 -3.78
CA THR A 187 2.32 -7.93 -5.11
C THR A 187 1.68 -6.81 -5.94
N THR A 188 0.81 -6.00 -5.34
CA THR A 188 0.19 -4.85 -6.01
C THR A 188 1.23 -3.80 -6.40
N ASN A 189 2.15 -3.52 -5.49
CA ASN A 189 3.21 -2.54 -5.69
C ASN A 189 4.21 -3.02 -6.73
N LEU A 190 4.56 -4.31 -6.72
CA LEU A 190 5.43 -4.95 -7.70
C LEU A 190 4.84 -4.82 -9.11
N ASN A 191 3.55 -5.15 -9.28
CA ASN A 191 2.84 -4.96 -10.55
C ASN A 191 2.84 -3.50 -11.00
N SER A 192 2.71 -2.54 -10.07
CA SER A 192 2.75 -1.11 -10.37
C SER A 192 4.14 -0.63 -10.82
N VAL A 193 5.19 -1.12 -10.17
CA VAL A 193 6.59 -0.84 -10.54
C VAL A 193 6.93 -1.45 -11.89
N LEU A 194 6.49 -2.69 -12.16
CA LEU A 194 6.78 -3.38 -13.42
C LEU A 194 5.97 -2.79 -14.59
N ASN A 195 4.71 -2.41 -14.39
CA ASN A 195 3.87 -1.86 -15.46
C ASN A 195 4.12 -0.37 -15.75
N SER A 196 5.18 0.21 -15.17
CA SER A 196 5.48 1.63 -15.23
C SER A 196 6.00 2.13 -16.59
N ARG A 197 5.12 2.17 -17.60
CA ARG A 197 5.29 3.09 -18.74
C ARG A 197 5.25 4.58 -18.35
N TYR A 198 5.10 4.91 -17.05
CA TYR A 198 4.81 6.26 -16.54
C TYR A 198 5.49 6.68 -15.22
N ILE A 199 6.50 5.97 -14.70
CA ILE A 199 7.22 6.49 -13.53
C ILE A 199 8.12 7.65 -13.98
N ARG A 200 7.61 8.87 -13.82
CA ARG A 200 8.32 10.13 -14.08
C ARG A 200 9.10 10.63 -12.86
N ASP A 201 8.90 10.03 -11.68
CA ASP A 201 9.44 10.49 -10.40
C ASP A 201 10.27 9.41 -9.69
N GLN A 202 11.55 9.71 -9.46
CA GLN A 202 12.52 8.85 -8.79
C GLN A 202 12.23 8.73 -7.28
N SER A 203 11.63 9.74 -6.65
CA SER A 203 11.30 9.73 -5.22
C SER A 203 10.09 8.85 -4.92
N ALA A 204 9.15 8.73 -5.86
CA ALA A 204 8.07 7.75 -5.77
C ALA A 204 8.62 6.33 -5.87
N LEU A 205 9.48 6.07 -6.86
CA LEU A 205 10.12 4.77 -7.08
C LEU A 205 10.89 4.29 -5.85
N GLN A 206 11.70 5.16 -5.24
CA GLN A 206 12.45 4.85 -4.02
C GLN A 206 11.53 4.45 -2.85
N ARG A 207 10.45 5.21 -2.62
CA ARG A 207 9.48 4.89 -1.56
C ARG A 207 8.81 3.54 -1.76
N TRP A 208 8.58 3.11 -3.01
CA TRP A 208 8.06 1.77 -3.29
C TRP A 208 9.10 0.69 -2.99
N VAL A 209 10.35 0.87 -3.44
CA VAL A 209 11.44 -0.09 -3.22
C VAL A 209 11.72 -0.28 -1.73
N GLU A 210 11.70 0.80 -0.94
CA GLU A 210 11.94 0.74 0.51
C GLU A 210 10.92 -0.12 1.27
N ARG A 211 9.70 -0.26 0.73
CA ARG A 211 8.59 -1.00 1.33
C ARG A 211 8.62 -2.51 1.04
N PHE A 212 9.35 -2.96 0.02
CA PHE A 212 9.42 -4.39 -0.30
C PHE A 212 10.29 -5.16 0.68
N ASN A 213 9.85 -6.36 1.07
CA ASN A 213 10.64 -7.33 1.78
C ASN A 213 11.67 -8.01 0.88
N LEU A 214 12.54 -8.82 1.50
CA LEU A 214 13.64 -9.49 0.81
C LEU A 214 13.15 -10.41 -0.33
N PRO A 215 12.14 -11.30 -0.14
CA PRO A 215 11.59 -12.12 -1.22
C PRO A 215 11.11 -11.29 -2.43
N THR A 216 10.31 -10.26 -2.21
CA THR A 216 9.77 -9.43 -3.30
C THR A 216 10.86 -8.63 -4.00
N LEU A 217 11.89 -8.16 -3.28
CA LEU A 217 13.03 -7.49 -3.89
C LEU A 217 13.84 -8.43 -4.79
N TYR A 218 14.05 -9.69 -4.39
CA TYR A 218 14.69 -10.68 -5.25
C TYR A 218 13.85 -11.00 -6.49
N GLN A 219 12.53 -11.13 -6.33
CA GLN A 219 11.61 -11.31 -7.44
C GLN A 219 11.67 -10.12 -8.40
N LEU A 220 11.62 -8.89 -7.88
CA LEU A 220 11.75 -7.66 -8.67
C LEU A 220 13.09 -7.61 -9.42
N LYS A 221 14.20 -7.97 -8.75
CA LYS A 221 15.53 -8.04 -9.38
C LYS A 221 15.57 -9.05 -10.53
N ALA A 222 14.98 -10.23 -10.35
CA ALA A 222 14.89 -11.25 -11.39
C ALA A 222 14.05 -10.75 -12.57
N GLU A 223 12.89 -10.15 -12.29
CA GLU A 223 11.98 -9.66 -13.32
C GLU A 223 12.55 -8.50 -14.12
N ILE A 224 13.27 -7.57 -13.46
CA ILE A 224 14.04 -6.51 -14.12
C ILE A 224 15.11 -7.10 -15.05
N SER A 225 15.81 -8.14 -14.59
CA SER A 225 16.90 -8.79 -15.34
C SER A 225 16.40 -9.59 -16.55
N ASN A 226 15.19 -10.13 -16.47
CA ASN A 226 14.55 -10.91 -17.54
C ASN A 226 13.89 -10.04 -18.63
N ARG A 227 13.77 -8.72 -18.43
CA ARG A 227 13.20 -7.82 -19.44
C ARG A 227 14.16 -7.61 -20.60
N THR A 228 13.82 -8.22 -21.74
CA THR A 228 14.46 -8.01 -23.04
C THR A 228 13.67 -6.98 -23.86
N GLY A 229 14.34 -5.93 -24.36
CA GLY A 229 13.71 -4.87 -25.18
C GLY A 229 14.19 -3.45 -24.84
N VAL A 230 13.57 -2.42 -25.44
CA VAL A 230 13.83 -0.99 -25.15
C VAL A 230 13.50 -0.71 -23.69
N GLN A 231 14.53 -0.49 -22.88
CA GLN A 231 14.38 -0.28 -21.45
C GLN A 231 13.91 1.15 -21.15
N PRO A 232 12.95 1.36 -20.24
CA PRO A 232 12.61 2.69 -19.79
C PRO A 232 13.83 3.34 -19.11
N LEU A 233 13.99 4.65 -19.27
CA LEU A 233 15.15 5.43 -18.76
C LEU A 233 15.38 5.25 -17.25
N CYS A 234 14.36 4.89 -16.48
CA CYS A 234 14.42 4.67 -15.04
C CYS A 234 14.89 3.26 -14.62
N LEU A 235 14.99 2.29 -15.54
CA LEU A 235 15.28 0.89 -15.20
C LEU A 235 16.66 0.69 -14.51
N PRO A 236 17.76 1.34 -14.96
CA PRO A 236 19.05 1.22 -14.29
C PRO A 236 19.04 1.80 -12.88
N ALA A 237 18.33 2.92 -12.67
CA ALA A 237 18.18 3.53 -11.36
C ALA A 237 17.36 2.64 -10.41
N LEU A 238 16.28 2.03 -10.92
CA LEU A 238 15.49 1.05 -10.17
C LEU A 238 16.32 -0.17 -9.77
N LYS A 239 17.08 -0.74 -10.71
CA LYS A 239 17.95 -1.89 -10.44
C LYS A 239 18.92 -1.58 -9.30
N LYS A 240 19.59 -0.42 -9.36
CA LYS A 240 20.52 0.03 -8.32
C LYS A 240 19.85 0.16 -6.95
N GLN A 241 18.68 0.80 -6.87
CA GLN A 241 17.95 0.94 -5.61
C GLN A 241 17.50 -0.40 -5.02
N VAL A 242 17.06 -1.34 -5.86
CA VAL A 242 16.67 -2.70 -5.43
C VAL A 242 17.88 -3.44 -4.85
N GLU A 243 19.04 -3.37 -5.52
CA GLU A 243 20.27 -3.99 -5.06
C GLU A 243 20.75 -3.40 -3.73
N GLU A 244 20.77 -2.07 -3.60
CA GLU A 244 21.13 -1.37 -2.36
C GLU A 244 20.20 -1.76 -1.19
N ARG A 245 18.89 -1.90 -1.45
CA ARG A 245 17.93 -2.28 -0.42
C ARG A 245 18.09 -3.75 0.02
N ILE A 246 18.34 -4.66 -0.92
CA ILE A 246 18.65 -6.06 -0.61
C ILE A 246 19.88 -6.13 0.30
N ASP A 247 20.97 -5.46 -0.08
CA ASP A 247 22.21 -5.46 0.69
C ASP A 247 22.00 -4.93 2.12
N LYS A 248 21.20 -3.88 2.25
CA LYS A 248 20.82 -3.33 3.56
C LYS A 248 20.06 -4.34 4.41
N LEU A 249 19.01 -4.96 3.87
CA LEU A 249 18.18 -5.93 4.61
C LEU A 249 18.94 -7.21 4.98
N VAL A 250 19.83 -7.69 4.10
CA VAL A 250 20.71 -8.83 4.41
C VAL A 250 21.63 -8.50 5.58
N LYS A 251 22.23 -7.30 5.60
CA LYS A 251 23.07 -6.85 6.71
C LYS A 251 22.29 -6.74 8.02
N GLU A 252 21.09 -6.15 7.99
CA GLU A 252 20.20 -6.03 9.15
C GLU A 252 19.80 -7.41 9.72
N SER A 253 19.40 -8.34 8.85
CA SER A 253 19.06 -9.72 9.25
C SER A 253 20.25 -10.47 9.84
N THR A 254 21.43 -10.35 9.22
CA THR A 254 22.67 -10.96 9.71
C THR A 254 23.07 -10.40 11.08
N ALA A 255 22.96 -9.08 11.27
CA ALA A 255 23.24 -8.43 12.55
C ALA A 255 22.28 -8.87 13.65
N ALA A 256 20.98 -9.01 13.34
CA ALA A 256 19.97 -9.50 14.27
C ALA A 256 20.24 -10.96 14.69
N LEU A 257 20.63 -11.83 13.76
CA LEU A 257 21.02 -13.22 14.05
C LEU A 257 22.25 -13.29 14.95
N ILE A 258 23.27 -12.46 14.70
CA ILE A 258 24.47 -12.38 15.55
C ILE A 258 24.11 -11.90 16.97
N ALA A 259 23.23 -10.91 17.10
CA ALA A 259 22.76 -10.43 18.39
C ALA A 259 21.95 -11.50 19.17
N GLN A 260 21.12 -12.28 18.46
CA GLN A 260 20.39 -13.42 19.04
C GLN A 260 21.33 -14.55 19.49
N ALA A 261 22.37 -14.83 18.70
CA ALA A 261 23.39 -15.82 19.05
C ALA A 261 24.29 -15.35 20.20
N GLY A 262 24.54 -14.05 20.33
CA GLY A 262 25.30 -13.44 21.42
C GLY A 262 24.56 -13.36 22.77
N GLY A 263 23.26 -13.64 22.79
CA GLY A 263 22.43 -13.68 24.01
C GLY A 263 22.19 -15.08 24.60
N SER A 264 22.70 -16.16 23.97
CA SER A 264 22.60 -17.52 24.49
C SER A 264 23.82 -17.91 25.35
N PRO A 265 23.66 -18.39 26.59
CA PRO A 265 24.76 -18.65 27.53
C PRO A 265 25.51 -19.97 27.26
N ILE A 266 25.70 -20.38 26.01
CA ILE A 266 26.23 -21.73 25.68
C ILE A 266 27.64 -21.71 25.08
N PHE A 267 28.22 -20.55 24.73
CA PHE A 267 29.61 -20.49 24.27
C PHE A 267 30.43 -19.40 24.96
N SER A 268 30.48 -19.45 26.29
CA SER A 268 31.66 -18.95 27.02
C SER A 268 32.77 -19.98 26.83
N LYS A 269 33.59 -19.86 25.78
CA LYS A 269 34.89 -20.55 25.76
C LYS A 269 35.71 -19.99 26.92
N PRO A 270 36.16 -20.81 27.89
CA PRO A 270 37.16 -20.35 28.84
C PRO A 270 38.44 -20.04 28.06
N GLU A 271 38.99 -18.84 28.25
CA GLU A 271 40.34 -18.50 27.86
C GLU A 271 41.29 -19.55 28.42
N VAL A 272 41.84 -20.40 27.55
CA VAL A 272 43.02 -21.18 27.88
C VAL A 272 44.17 -20.19 27.93
N LYS A 273 44.43 -19.66 29.14
CA LYS A 273 45.71 -19.04 29.48
C LYS A 273 46.80 -20.04 29.14
N SER A 274 47.62 -19.73 28.14
CA SER A 274 48.87 -20.42 27.86
C SER A 274 49.81 -20.20 29.05
N SER A 275 49.76 -21.09 30.04
CA SER A 275 50.82 -21.21 31.03
C SER A 275 52.02 -21.87 30.35
N ASN A 276 53.06 -21.09 30.13
CA ASN A 276 54.41 -21.58 29.84
C ASN A 276 54.87 -22.45 31.02
N THR A 277 54.97 -23.76 30.80
CA THR A 277 55.72 -24.66 31.69
C THR A 277 56.68 -25.47 30.85
N SER A 278 57.95 -25.12 30.98
CA SER A 278 59.12 -25.80 30.42
C SER A 278 59.24 -27.25 30.92
N LEU A 279 59.53 -28.18 30.00
CA LEU A 279 59.85 -29.58 30.28
C LEU A 279 61.23 -29.71 30.97
N PRO A 280 61.39 -30.53 32.02
CA PRO A 280 62.70 -30.94 32.50
C PRO A 280 63.23 -32.13 31.69
N GLY A 281 64.50 -32.04 31.28
CA GLY A 281 65.21 -33.08 30.54
C GLY A 281 65.49 -34.32 31.39
N SER A 282 65.32 -35.50 30.77
CA SER A 282 65.75 -36.78 31.34
C SER A 282 67.26 -36.99 31.20
N PRO A 283 67.93 -37.58 32.20
CA PRO A 283 69.36 -37.88 32.15
C PRO A 283 69.64 -39.20 31.39
N SER A 284 70.79 -39.23 30.71
CA SER A 284 71.34 -40.41 30.03
C SER A 284 71.82 -41.48 31.02
N PRO A 285 71.78 -42.77 30.66
CA PRO A 285 72.26 -43.84 31.52
C PRO A 285 73.78 -44.03 31.36
N THR A 286 74.45 -44.22 32.49
CA THR A 286 75.82 -44.71 32.59
C THR A 286 75.83 -46.24 32.69
N TRP A 287 76.71 -46.83 31.87
CA TRP A 287 77.15 -48.24 31.71
C TRP A 287 76.25 -49.16 30.90
#